data_AF-A0A382NNX4-F1
#
_entry.id   AF-A0A382NNX4-F1
#
_cell.length_a   1.000
_cell.length_b   1.000
_cell.length_c   1.000
_cell.angle_alpha   90.00
_cell.angle_beta   90.00
_cell.angle_gamma   90.00
#
_symmetry.space_group_name_H-M   'P 1'
#
loop_
_entity.id
_entity.type
_entity.pdbx_description
1 polymer ?
#
loop_
_entity_poly.entity_id
_entity_poly.type
_entity_poly.pdbx_seq_one_letter_code
_entity_poly.pdbx_strand_id
1 'polypeptide(L)'
;MSSTDRQNRLLLAEDWKRIYQTYKNAEFKSYDFNTIRRTLITYLRQNYPEDFNDYIESSEYLALIDMIAFLSQNIAFRIDLNARENYLELAERRESILRLARLLSYNATRNQAANGILKIDAISTTEDLLDSNNLNLSNQSV
;
A
#
# COMPACT_ATOMS: atom_id res chain seq x y z
N MET A 1 -27.81 -29.88 8.79
CA MET A 1 -26.69 -30.69 9.34
C MET A 1 -27.13 -31.39 10.62
N SER A 2 -26.86 -32.70 10.75
CA SER A 2 -27.27 -33.53 11.89
C SER A 2 -26.60 -33.09 13.20
N SER A 3 -27.32 -33.15 14.31
CA SER A 3 -26.82 -32.88 15.67
C SER A 3 -25.58 -33.71 16.03
N THR A 4 -25.46 -34.90 15.46
CA THR A 4 -24.32 -35.82 15.61
C THR A 4 -23.01 -35.22 15.09
N ASP A 5 -23.03 -34.48 13.98
CA ASP A 5 -21.82 -33.86 13.41
C ASP A 5 -21.32 -32.67 14.22
N ARG A 6 -22.20 -32.04 15.01
CA ARG A 6 -21.83 -30.91 15.89
C ARG A 6 -21.18 -31.44 17.16
N GLN A 7 -21.70 -32.54 17.71
CA GLN A 7 -21.19 -33.16 18.93
C GLN A 7 -19.83 -33.82 18.73
N ASN A 8 -19.62 -34.51 17.59
CA ASN A 8 -18.31 -35.05 17.23
C ASN A 8 -17.27 -33.94 16.95
N ARG A 9 -17.69 -32.77 16.49
CA ARG A 9 -16.78 -31.62 16.30
C ARG A 9 -16.29 -31.01 17.61
N LEU A 10 -17.10 -31.03 18.67
CA LEU A 10 -16.74 -30.52 20.01
C LEU A 10 -15.70 -31.42 20.70
N LEU A 11 -15.80 -32.75 20.54
CA LEU A 11 -14.84 -33.73 21.08
C LEU A 11 -13.48 -33.73 20.34
N LEU A 12 -13.43 -33.14 19.14
CA LEU A 12 -12.24 -33.05 18.27
C LEU A 12 -11.61 -31.66 18.24
N ALA A 13 -11.98 -30.76 19.17
CA ALA A 13 -11.52 -29.36 19.21
C ALA A 13 -10.25 -29.16 20.05
N GLU A 14 -9.76 -30.20 20.73
CA GLU A 14 -8.62 -30.13 21.65
C GLU A 14 -7.24 -30.17 20.96
N ASP A 15 -7.20 -30.38 19.65
CA ASP A 15 -5.94 -30.58 18.91
C ASP A 15 -5.56 -29.32 18.10
N TRP A 16 -4.45 -28.67 18.48
CA TRP A 16 -3.90 -27.43 17.89
C TRP A 16 -3.66 -27.52 16.37
N LYS A 17 -3.64 -28.74 15.82
CA LYS A 17 -3.62 -29.04 14.38
C LYS A 17 -4.84 -28.49 13.61
N ARG A 18 -5.95 -28.17 14.29
CA ARG A 18 -7.19 -27.68 13.64
C ARG A 18 -7.22 -26.18 13.39
N ILE A 19 -6.26 -25.39 13.90
CA ILE A 19 -6.20 -23.93 13.70
C ILE A 19 -6.15 -23.57 12.20
N TYR A 20 -5.63 -24.46 11.34
CA TYR A 20 -5.60 -24.27 9.89
C TYR A 20 -6.86 -24.72 9.13
N GLN A 21 -7.81 -25.42 9.76
CA GLN A 21 -9.04 -25.89 9.09
C GLN A 21 -10.21 -24.91 9.18
N THR A 22 -10.14 -23.91 10.07
CA THR A 22 -11.24 -22.95 10.28
C THR A 22 -11.54 -22.09 9.04
N TYR A 23 -10.60 -22.01 8.09
CA TYR A 23 -10.73 -21.24 6.86
C TYR A 23 -11.04 -22.07 5.62
N LYS A 24 -11.62 -23.28 5.76
CA LYS A 24 -11.98 -24.10 4.59
C LYS A 24 -12.88 -23.36 3.58
N ASN A 25 -13.64 -22.36 4.05
CA ASN A 25 -14.53 -21.54 3.22
C ASN A 25 -14.03 -20.10 2.99
N ALA A 26 -12.85 -19.74 3.50
CA ALA A 26 -12.31 -18.39 3.33
C ALA A 26 -11.27 -18.39 2.20
N GLU A 27 -11.64 -17.81 1.07
CA GLU A 27 -10.76 -17.61 -0.08
C GLU A 27 -10.03 -16.26 0.08
N PHE A 28 -8.76 -16.30 0.47
CA PHE A 28 -7.97 -15.10 0.80
C PHE A 28 -7.30 -14.41 -0.40
N LYS A 29 -7.36 -15.02 -1.59
CA LYS A 29 -6.66 -14.52 -2.78
C LYS A 29 -7.58 -13.86 -3.80
N SER A 30 -8.89 -14.02 -3.66
CA SER A 30 -9.84 -13.61 -4.69
C SER A 30 -10.21 -12.13 -4.60
N TYR A 31 -9.51 -11.34 -5.41
CA TYR A 31 -9.81 -9.99 -5.89
C TYR A 31 -11.17 -9.81 -6.58
N ASP A 32 -11.50 -10.80 -7.39
CA ASP A 32 -12.41 -10.58 -8.50
C ASP A 32 -13.87 -10.70 -8.08
N PHE A 33 -14.69 -9.83 -8.67
CA PHE A 33 -16.14 -9.79 -8.51
C PHE A 33 -16.75 -11.20 -8.63
N ASN A 34 -16.43 -11.91 -9.72
CA ASN A 34 -17.04 -13.21 -10.01
C ASN A 34 -16.68 -14.25 -8.97
N THR A 35 -15.46 -14.17 -8.44
CA THR A 35 -14.98 -15.13 -7.43
C THR A 35 -15.62 -14.83 -6.08
N ILE A 36 -15.68 -13.55 -5.66
CA ILE A 36 -16.38 -13.13 -4.45
C ILE A 36 -17.85 -13.55 -4.52
N ARG A 37 -18.52 -13.26 -5.64
CA ARG A 37 -19.90 -13.67 -5.90
C ARG A 37 -20.09 -15.18 -5.77
N ARG A 38 -19.22 -15.98 -6.41
CA ARG A 38 -19.28 -17.45 -6.32
C ARG A 38 -19.12 -17.95 -4.89
N THR A 39 -18.20 -17.35 -4.13
CA THR A 39 -17.94 -17.70 -2.74
C THR A 39 -19.15 -17.37 -1.85
N LEU A 40 -19.76 -16.19 -2.04
CA LEU A 40 -20.99 -15.80 -1.33
C LEU A 40 -22.15 -16.77 -1.63
N ILE A 41 -22.37 -17.11 -2.89
CA ILE A 41 -23.40 -18.08 -3.29
C ILE A 41 -23.12 -19.45 -2.66
N THR A 42 -21.88 -19.90 -2.70
CA THR A 42 -21.47 -21.19 -2.12
C THR A 42 -21.67 -21.20 -0.60
N TYR A 43 -21.34 -20.11 0.08
CA TYR A 43 -21.58 -19.94 1.51
C TYR A 43 -23.07 -20.04 1.85
N LEU A 44 -23.93 -19.38 1.07
CA LEU A 44 -25.38 -19.44 1.28
C LEU A 44 -25.93 -20.84 1.03
N ARG A 45 -25.51 -21.51 -0.04
CA ARG A 45 -25.91 -22.90 -0.34
C ARG A 45 -25.52 -23.88 0.75
N GLN A 46 -24.38 -23.68 1.42
CA GLN A 46 -23.92 -24.56 2.48
C GLN A 46 -24.63 -24.33 3.81
N ASN A 47 -24.94 -23.08 4.14
CA ASN A 47 -25.47 -22.71 5.46
C ASN A 47 -27.00 -22.62 5.50
N TYR A 48 -27.63 -22.28 4.38
CA TYR A 48 -29.08 -22.08 4.27
C TYR A 48 -29.67 -22.78 3.02
N PRO A 49 -29.44 -24.11 2.86
CA PRO A 49 -29.90 -24.84 1.69
C PRO A 49 -31.43 -24.95 1.58
N GLU A 50 -32.15 -24.89 2.70
CA GLU A 50 -33.62 -25.04 2.68
C GLU A 50 -34.34 -23.71 2.41
N ASP A 51 -33.76 -22.59 2.85
CA ASP A 51 -34.37 -21.26 2.76
C ASP A 51 -34.06 -20.57 1.42
N PHE A 52 -32.88 -20.81 0.85
CA PHE A 52 -32.42 -20.16 -0.39
C PHE A 52 -32.08 -21.21 -1.44
N ASN A 53 -33.05 -21.49 -2.32
CA ASN A 53 -32.89 -22.44 -3.42
C ASN A 53 -32.94 -21.80 -4.82
N ASP A 54 -33.29 -20.52 -4.92
CA ASP A 54 -33.36 -19.80 -6.19
C ASP A 54 -32.11 -18.92 -6.40
N TYR A 55 -31.35 -19.24 -7.45
CA TYR A 55 -30.15 -18.52 -7.88
C TYR A 55 -30.24 -18.11 -9.36
N ILE A 56 -31.45 -17.95 -9.89
CA ILE A 56 -31.66 -17.47 -11.27
C ILE A 56 -31.20 -16.01 -11.37
N GLU A 57 -30.57 -15.66 -12.49
CA GLU A 57 -29.96 -14.33 -12.69
C GLU A 57 -30.90 -13.14 -12.56
N SER A 58 -32.18 -13.34 -12.85
CA SER A 58 -33.22 -12.32 -12.72
C SER A 58 -33.80 -12.18 -11.30
N SER A 59 -33.32 -12.96 -10.33
CA SER A 59 -33.82 -12.90 -8.96
C SER A 59 -33.30 -11.64 -8.25
N GLU A 60 -34.21 -10.94 -7.56
CA GLU A 60 -33.88 -9.80 -6.70
C GLU A 60 -32.80 -10.17 -5.66
N TYR A 61 -32.84 -11.40 -5.15
CA TYR A 61 -31.86 -11.89 -4.19
C TYR A 61 -30.44 -11.94 -4.77
N LEU A 62 -30.30 -12.30 -6.04
CA LEU A 62 -29.00 -12.34 -6.69
C LEU A 62 -28.47 -10.94 -6.97
N ALA A 63 -29.35 -9.98 -7.29
CA ALA A 63 -28.97 -8.58 -7.42
C ALA A 63 -28.39 -8.03 -6.10
N LEU A 64 -28.93 -8.41 -4.94
CA LEU A 64 -28.36 -8.05 -3.63
C LEU A 64 -26.97 -8.65 -3.41
N ILE A 65 -26.77 -9.93 -3.78
CA ILE A 65 -25.46 -10.58 -3.71
C ILE A 65 -24.45 -9.85 -4.61
N ASP A 66 -24.87 -9.44 -5.81
CA ASP A 66 -24.02 -8.71 -6.76
C ASP A 66 -23.64 -7.33 -6.21
N MET A 67 -24.57 -6.61 -5.57
CA MET A 67 -24.24 -5.35 -4.90
C MET A 67 -23.23 -5.53 -3.76
N ILE A 68 -23.38 -6.58 -2.94
CA ILE A 68 -22.44 -6.90 -1.86
C ILE A 68 -21.07 -7.29 -2.42
N ALA A 69 -21.04 -8.09 -3.49
CA ALA A 69 -19.80 -8.49 -4.15
C ALA A 69 -19.06 -7.28 -4.73
N PHE A 70 -19.77 -6.36 -5.37
CA PHE A 70 -19.20 -5.11 -5.88
C PHE A 70 -18.60 -4.24 -4.75
N LEU A 71 -19.33 -4.05 -3.65
CA LEU A 71 -18.83 -3.29 -2.51
C LEU A 71 -17.61 -3.98 -1.86
N SER A 72 -17.66 -5.30 -1.73
CA SER A 72 -16.58 -6.10 -1.14
C SER A 72 -15.30 -5.99 -1.97
N GLN A 73 -15.40 -6.04 -3.31
CA GLN A 73 -14.26 -5.85 -4.20
C GLN A 73 -13.61 -4.46 -4.00
N ASN A 74 -14.42 -3.40 -3.93
CA ASN A 74 -13.92 -2.04 -3.74
C ASN A 74 -13.20 -1.89 -2.39
N ILE A 75 -13.77 -2.44 -1.32
CA ILE A 75 -13.15 -2.40 0.01
C ILE A 75 -11.85 -3.21 0.02
N ALA A 76 -11.87 -4.42 -0.54
CA ALA A 76 -10.70 -5.29 -0.57
C ALA A 76 -9.53 -4.64 -1.31
N PHE A 77 -9.80 -4.02 -2.47
CA PHE A 77 -8.78 -3.27 -3.21
C PHE A 77 -8.17 -2.13 -2.38
N ARG A 78 -9.00 -1.35 -1.69
CA ARG A 78 -8.50 -0.25 -0.84
C ARG A 78 -7.68 -0.76 0.34
N ILE A 79 -8.08 -1.87 0.96
CA ILE A 79 -7.34 -2.47 2.06
C ILE A 79 -5.98 -2.97 1.57
N ASP A 80 -5.92 -3.68 0.44
CA ASP A 80 -4.66 -4.18 -0.13
C ASP A 80 -3.69 -3.03 -0.43
N LEU A 81 -4.19 -1.97 -1.08
CA LEU A 81 -3.37 -0.80 -1.40
C LEU A 81 -2.85 -0.12 -0.13
N ASN A 82 -3.68 0.02 0.91
CA ASN A 82 -3.22 0.55 2.19
C ASN A 82 -2.25 -0.39 2.92
N ALA A 83 -2.38 -1.70 2.76
CA ALA A 83 -1.48 -2.68 3.37
C ALA A 83 -0.08 -2.62 2.75
N ARG A 84 0.01 -2.52 1.41
CA ARG A 84 1.29 -2.39 0.68
C ARG A 84 2.10 -1.19 1.14
N GLU A 85 1.43 -0.07 1.39
CA GLU A 85 2.04 1.18 1.86
C GLU A 85 2.70 1.08 3.25
N ASN A 86 2.50 -0.02 4.00
CA ASN A 86 3.18 -0.27 5.27
C ASN A 86 4.52 -1.01 5.12
N TYR A 87 4.84 -1.55 3.94
CA TYR A 87 6.08 -2.29 3.70
C TYR A 87 7.01 -1.48 2.80
N LEU A 88 8.26 -1.30 3.23
CA LEU A 88 9.20 -0.42 2.53
C LEU A 88 9.47 -0.87 1.09
N GLU A 89 9.51 -2.18 0.84
CA GLU A 89 9.75 -2.76 -0.48
C GLU A 89 8.55 -2.61 -1.43
N LEU A 90 7.34 -2.47 -0.89
CA LEU A 90 6.09 -2.47 -1.67
C LEU A 90 5.41 -1.10 -1.73
N ALA A 91 5.82 -0.15 -0.90
CA ALA A 91 5.23 1.18 -0.85
C ALA A 91 5.55 1.96 -2.14
N GLU A 92 4.53 2.56 -2.75
CA GLU A 92 4.67 3.36 -3.97
C GLU A 92 4.62 4.87 -3.65
N ARG A 93 3.87 5.27 -2.61
CA ARG A 93 3.77 6.68 -2.24
C ARG A 93 5.05 7.16 -1.56
N ARG A 94 5.62 8.25 -2.09
CA ARG A 94 6.81 8.92 -1.52
C ARG A 94 6.66 9.21 -0.02
N GLU A 95 5.49 9.67 0.42
CA GLU A 95 5.25 9.98 1.83
C GLU A 95 5.39 8.74 2.73
N SER A 96 4.80 7.62 2.33
CA SER A 96 4.87 6.35 3.08
C SER A 96 6.31 5.84 3.13
N ILE A 97 7.04 5.88 2.01
CA ILE A 97 8.45 5.49 1.93
C ILE A 97 9.29 6.37 2.89
N LEU A 98 9.13 7.68 2.85
CA LEU A 98 9.87 8.59 3.73
C LEU A 98 9.53 8.36 5.21
N ARG A 99 8.27 8.05 5.53
CA ARG A 99 7.85 7.73 6.90
C ARG A 99 8.45 6.41 7.40
N LEU A 100 8.46 5.39 6.56
CA LEU A 100 9.08 4.09 6.85
C LEU A 100 10.60 4.21 6.96
N ALA A 101 11.24 4.99 6.08
CA ALA A 101 12.68 5.20 6.14
C ALA A 101 13.10 5.95 7.42
N ARG A 102 12.29 6.93 7.88
CA ARG A 102 12.51 7.61 9.17
C ARG A 102 12.41 6.65 10.36
N LEU A 103 11.53 5.65 10.31
CA LEU A 103 11.46 4.61 11.35
C LEU A 103 12.79 3.83 11.46
N LEU A 104 13.45 3.62 10.32
CA LEU A 104 14.79 3.03 10.22
C LEU A 104 15.92 4.04 10.48
N SER A 105 15.59 5.20 11.07
CA SER A 105 16.53 6.30 11.33
C SER A 105 17.19 6.89 10.07
N TYR A 106 16.67 6.62 8.88
CA TYR A 106 17.10 7.26 7.64
C TYR A 106 16.30 8.54 7.38
N ASN A 107 16.99 9.67 7.40
CA ASN A 107 16.42 10.96 7.05
C ASN A 107 16.86 11.36 5.64
N ALA A 108 15.93 11.27 4.68
CA ALA A 108 16.20 11.68 3.31
C ALA A 108 16.58 13.17 3.25
N THR A 109 17.63 13.48 2.50
CA THR A 109 18.09 14.86 2.34
C THR A 109 17.12 15.68 1.49
N ARG A 110 16.95 16.94 1.87
CA ARG A 110 16.24 17.95 1.08
C ARG A 110 17.14 18.44 -0.06
N ASN A 111 16.54 19.13 -1.03
CA ASN A 111 17.31 19.83 -2.05
C ASN A 111 18.29 20.81 -1.37
N GLN A 112 19.57 20.71 -1.69
CA GLN A 112 20.63 21.57 -1.18
C GLN A 112 21.13 22.46 -2.31
N ALA A 113 21.42 23.73 -2.01
CA ALA A 113 22.04 24.62 -2.99
C ALA A 113 23.44 24.13 -3.36
N ALA A 114 23.88 24.46 -4.57
CA ALA A 114 25.23 24.14 -5.00
C ALA A 114 26.25 24.90 -4.14
N ASN A 115 27.23 24.18 -3.62
CA ASN A 115 28.37 24.74 -2.90
C ASN A 115 29.63 24.52 -3.74
N GLY A 116 30.47 25.53 -3.85
CA GLY A 116 31.72 25.46 -4.61
C GLY A 116 32.74 26.43 -4.05
N ILE A 117 34.00 26.16 -4.34
CA ILE A 117 35.11 27.05 -4.01
C ILE A 117 35.54 27.71 -5.31
N LEU A 118 35.55 29.04 -5.35
CA LEU A 118 36.07 29.81 -6.46
C LEU A 118 37.46 30.31 -6.10
N LYS A 119 38.44 30.03 -6.95
CA LYS A 119 39.74 30.72 -6.93
C LYS A 119 39.72 31.79 -8.01
N ILE A 120 39.96 33.03 -7.62
CA ILE A 120 40.13 34.15 -8.56
C ILE A 120 41.63 34.28 -8.80
N ASP A 121 42.07 34.08 -10.05
CA ASP A 121 43.49 34.11 -10.42
C ASP A 121 43.98 35.48 -10.85
N ALA A 122 43.10 36.34 -11.37
CA ALA A 122 43.44 37.71 -11.78
C ALA A 122 42.21 38.62 -11.80
N ILE A 123 42.40 39.89 -11.45
CA ILE A 123 41.41 40.97 -11.51
C ILE A 123 42.00 42.09 -12.38
N SER A 124 41.22 42.57 -13.36
CA SER A 124 41.57 43.74 -14.19
C SER A 124 40.46 44.78 -14.11
N THR A 125 40.81 46.03 -13.87
CA THR A 125 39.88 47.17 -13.84
C THR A 125 40.21 48.19 -14.91
N THR A 126 39.19 48.86 -15.46
CA THR A 126 39.36 50.00 -16.36
C THR A 126 39.25 51.34 -15.65
N GLU A 127 38.82 51.34 -14.38
CA GLU A 127 38.72 52.53 -13.55
C GLU A 127 40.05 52.83 -12.85
N ASP A 128 40.31 54.10 -12.59
CA ASP A 128 41.50 54.54 -11.86
C ASP A 128 41.38 54.18 -10.37
N LEU A 129 41.85 52.99 -10.03
CA LEU A 129 41.92 52.48 -8.67
C LEU A 129 43.38 52.51 -8.20
N LEU A 130 43.64 53.23 -7.10
CA LEU A 130 44.97 53.34 -6.50
C LEU A 130 45.15 52.26 -5.44
N ASP A 131 46.21 51.47 -5.55
CA ASP A 131 46.64 50.54 -4.50
C ASP A 131 47.19 51.29 -3.28
N SER A 132 47.33 50.59 -2.16
CA SER A 132 48.05 50.97 -0.94
C SER A 132 49.47 51.52 -1.18
N ASN A 133 50.12 51.15 -2.30
CA ASN A 133 51.41 51.68 -2.74
C ASN A 133 51.30 52.90 -3.68
N ASN A 134 50.11 53.48 -3.81
CA ASN A 134 49.79 54.62 -4.65
C ASN A 134 50.04 54.37 -6.16
N LEU A 135 50.02 53.11 -6.58
CA LEU A 135 50.13 52.67 -7.98
C LEU A 135 48.72 52.53 -8.57
N ASN A 136 48.52 53.04 -9.79
CA ASN A 136 47.25 52.92 -10.50
C ASN A 136 47.12 51.50 -11.09
N LEU A 137 46.02 50.83 -10.75
CA LEU A 137 45.69 49.47 -11.17
C LEU A 137 44.88 49.43 -12.49
N SER A 138 44.62 50.58 -13.11
CA SER A 138 43.91 50.64 -14.39
C SER A 138 44.68 49.89 -15.49
N ASN A 139 43.98 48.97 -16.16
CA ASN A 139 44.50 48.06 -17.18
C ASN A 139 45.65 47.12 -16.72
N GLN A 140 45.83 46.92 -15.41
CA GLN A 140 46.79 45.95 -14.87
C GLN A 140 46.04 44.71 -14.37
N SER A 141 46.60 43.51 -14.61
CA SER A 141 46.09 42.27 -14.02
C SER A 141 46.82 41.99 -12.71
N VAL A 142 46.09 41.96 -11.60
CA VAL A 142 46.61 41.62 -10.27
C VAL A 142 45.94 40.36 -9.74
#